data_AF-A0A4R5CIL1-F1
#
_entry.id   AF-A0A4R5CIL1-F1
#
_cell.length_a   1.000
_cell.length_b   1.000
_cell.length_c   1.000
_cell.angle_alpha   90.00
_cell.angle_beta   90.00
_cell.angle_gamma   90.00
#
_symmetry.space_group_name_H-M   'P 1'
#
loop_
_entity.id
_entity.type
_entity.pdbx_description
1 polymer ?
#
loop_
_entity_poly.entity_id
_entity_poly.type
_entity_poly.pdbx_seq_one_letter_code
_entity_poly.pdbx_strand_id
1 'polypeptide(L)'
;MDMIDLYHHTTESSADKIVAERKFRAAQEYKGQVWFSNVRHGFYGREYGPIAVHVRMPVRLVKEEASYVEREEVFYVVQAGDILPEHIIGVA
;
A
#
# COMPACT_ATOMS: atom_id res chain seq x y z
N MET A 1 2.69 5.16 19.29
CA MET A 1 3.28 4.24 18.30
C MET A 1 3.52 5.05 17.05
N ASP A 2 4.70 4.94 16.46
CA ASP A 2 5.00 5.63 15.21
C ASP A 2 4.22 4.95 14.08
N MET A 3 3.50 5.78 13.32
CA MET A 3 2.66 5.35 12.21
C MET A 3 3.20 5.98 10.93
N ILE A 4 3.08 5.27 9.82
CA ILE A 4 3.43 5.75 8.48
C ILE A 4 2.21 5.67 7.56
N ASP A 5 2.04 6.70 6.74
CA ASP A 5 1.04 6.74 5.69
C ASP A 5 1.63 6.13 4.41
N LEU A 6 0.89 5.19 3.83
CA LEU A 6 1.30 4.38 2.70
C LEU A 6 0.18 4.27 1.66
N TYR A 7 0.56 4.11 0.40
CA TYR A 7 -0.35 4.15 -0.74
C TYR A 7 -0.15 2.93 -1.65
N HIS A 8 -1.21 2.14 -1.79
CA HIS A 8 -1.25 1.02 -2.73
C HIS A 8 -1.95 1.47 -4.02
N HIS A 9 -1.19 1.54 -5.11
CA HIS A 9 -1.72 1.93 -6.41
C HIS A 9 -2.32 0.71 -7.12
N THR A 10 -3.55 0.85 -7.58
CA THR A 10 -4.33 -0.23 -8.17
C THR A 10 -5.42 0.30 -9.10
N THR A 11 -6.21 -0.60 -9.67
CA THR A 11 -7.37 -0.25 -10.49
C THR A 11 -8.56 0.19 -9.62
N GLU A 12 -9.46 0.98 -10.18
CA GLU A 12 -10.69 1.42 -9.47
C GLU A 12 -11.48 0.26 -8.89
N SER A 13 -11.72 -0.79 -9.70
CA SER A 13 -12.47 -1.97 -9.25
C SER A 13 -11.79 -2.76 -8.12
N SER A 14 -10.46 -2.72 -8.05
CA SER A 14 -9.71 -3.34 -6.94
C SER A 14 -9.75 -2.46 -5.70
N ALA A 15 -9.61 -1.13 -5.85
CA ALA A 15 -9.70 -0.18 -4.76
C ALA A 15 -11.07 -0.26 -4.07
N ASP A 16 -12.16 -0.30 -4.84
CA ASP A 16 -13.52 -0.46 -4.34
C ASP A 16 -13.67 -1.73 -3.49
N LYS A 17 -13.13 -2.86 -3.96
CA LYS A 17 -13.16 -4.12 -3.22
C LYS A 17 -12.36 -4.06 -1.93
N ILE A 18 -11.15 -3.49 -1.97
CA ILE A 18 -10.30 -3.36 -0.79
C ILE A 18 -10.99 -2.52 0.28
N VAL A 19 -11.61 -1.40 -0.11
CA VAL A 19 -12.29 -0.49 0.81
C VAL A 19 -13.57 -1.12 1.36
N ALA A 20 -14.39 -1.74 0.49
CA ALA A 20 -15.64 -2.38 0.88
C ALA A 20 -15.42 -3.60 1.79
N GLU A 21 -14.44 -4.45 1.47
CA GLU A 21 -14.13 -5.66 2.25
C GLU A 21 -13.19 -5.37 3.43
N ARG A 22 -12.60 -4.18 3.48
CA ARG A 22 -11.55 -3.78 4.45
C ARG A 22 -10.42 -4.80 4.50
N LYS A 23 -9.96 -5.25 3.33
CA LYS A 23 -9.00 -6.35 3.22
C LYS A 23 -8.16 -6.27 1.97
N PHE A 24 -6.87 -6.54 2.12
CA PHE A 24 -5.98 -6.83 1.00
C PHE A 24 -5.91 -8.33 0.71
N ARG A 25 -5.96 -8.70 -0.56
CA ARG A 25 -5.70 -10.06 -1.04
C ARG A 25 -4.42 -10.01 -1.87
N ALA A 26 -3.31 -10.44 -1.29
CA ALA A 26 -2.05 -10.56 -2.03
C ALA A 26 -2.10 -11.79 -2.94
N ALA A 27 -1.51 -11.66 -4.13
CA ALA A 27 -1.36 -12.79 -5.03
C ALA A 27 -0.34 -13.80 -4.47
N GLN A 28 -0.54 -15.09 -4.76
CA GLN A 28 0.22 -16.18 -4.13
C GLN A 28 1.70 -16.13 -4.51
N GLU A 29 2.00 -15.66 -5.72
CA GLU A 29 3.34 -15.44 -6.25
C GLU A 29 4.15 -14.40 -5.45
N TYR A 30 3.48 -13.48 -4.75
CA TYR A 30 4.12 -12.49 -3.87
C TYR A 30 4.17 -12.96 -2.41
N LYS A 31 3.92 -14.26 -2.14
CA LYS A 31 4.02 -14.88 -0.81
C LYS A 31 3.25 -14.10 0.27
N GLY A 32 2.10 -13.53 -0.07
CA GLY A 32 1.28 -12.77 0.88
C GLY A 32 1.68 -11.30 1.06
N GLN A 33 2.67 -10.80 0.33
CA GLN A 33 3.13 -9.41 0.43
C GLN A 33 2.27 -8.44 -0.38
N VAL A 34 2.06 -7.26 0.17
CA VAL A 34 1.40 -6.12 -0.48
C VAL A 34 2.40 -4.97 -0.56
N TRP A 35 2.53 -4.40 -1.74
CA TRP A 35 3.44 -3.29 -2.03
C TRP A 35 2.76 -1.94 -1.87
N PHE A 36 3.48 -1.00 -1.29
CA PHE A 36 3.05 0.37 -1.07
C PHE A 36 4.17 1.34 -1.42
N SER A 37 3.82 2.59 -1.70
CA SER A 37 4.75 3.72 -1.66
C SER A 37 4.38 4.71 -0.55
N ASN A 38 5.32 5.54 -0.11
CA ASN A 38 5.06 6.68 0.78
C ASN A 38 4.40 7.88 0.07
N VAL A 39 4.30 7.87 -1.26
CA VAL A 39 3.77 8.98 -2.05
C VAL A 39 2.43 8.63 -2.71
N ARG A 40 1.39 9.40 -2.37
CA ARG A 40 0.03 9.26 -2.93
C ARG A 40 -0.03 9.28 -4.44
N HIS A 41 0.89 10.02 -5.07
CA HIS A 41 0.97 10.21 -6.50
C HIS A 41 2.36 9.86 -7.01
N GLY A 42 2.85 8.69 -6.57
CA GLY A 42 4.14 8.15 -6.98
C GLY A 42 4.24 7.98 -8.49
N PHE A 43 5.44 8.22 -9.04
CA PHE A 43 5.68 8.08 -10.47
C PHE A 43 5.59 6.60 -10.86
N TYR A 44 6.27 5.75 -10.09
CA TYR A 44 6.32 4.32 -10.31
C TYR A 44 5.06 3.61 -9.81
N GLY A 45 4.49 4.04 -8.67
CA GLY A 45 3.25 3.47 -8.16
C GLY A 45 2.11 3.49 -9.17
N ARG A 46 1.96 4.60 -9.92
CA ARG A 46 0.89 4.76 -10.91
C ARG A 46 0.93 3.78 -12.08
N GLU A 47 2.07 3.14 -12.34
CA GLU A 47 2.18 2.10 -13.39
C GLU A 47 1.30 0.88 -13.06
N TYR A 48 0.99 0.65 -11.78
CA TYR A 48 0.14 -0.44 -11.30
C TYR A 48 -1.36 -0.08 -11.27
N GLY A 49 -1.68 1.20 -11.43
CA GLY A 49 -3.05 1.69 -11.53
C GLY A 49 -3.20 3.14 -11.07
N PRO A 50 -4.24 3.84 -11.57
CA PRO A 50 -4.39 5.27 -11.31
C PRO A 50 -4.94 5.59 -9.92
N ILE A 51 -5.50 4.61 -9.19
CA ILE A 51 -6.15 4.82 -7.90
C ILE A 51 -5.24 4.39 -6.77
N ALA A 52 -5.05 5.27 -5.78
CA ALA A 52 -4.29 4.98 -4.58
C ALA A 52 -5.23 4.62 -3.41
N VAL A 53 -5.03 3.46 -2.80
CA VAL A 53 -5.63 3.11 -1.51
C VAL A 53 -4.68 3.54 -0.41
N HIS A 54 -5.14 4.42 0.47
CA HIS A 54 -4.39 4.92 1.61
C HIS A 54 -4.57 3.99 2.81
N VAL A 55 -3.44 3.60 3.39
CA VAL A 55 -3.36 2.90 4.67
C VAL A 55 -2.46 3.65 5.64
N ARG A 56 -2.75 3.52 6.94
CA ARG A 56 -1.90 4.03 8.01
C ARG A 56 -1.43 2.85 8.86
N MET A 57 -0.13 2.54 8.76
CA MET A 57 0.46 1.33 9.30
C MET A 57 1.41 1.64 10.47
N PRO A 58 1.50 0.76 11.50
CA PRO A 58 2.59 0.81 12.47
C PRO A 58 3.94 0.62 11.77
N VAL A 59 4.92 1.49 12.05
CA VAL A 59 6.24 1.44 11.40
C VAL A 59 6.93 0.07 11.56
N ARG A 60 6.72 -0.60 12.70
CA ARG A 60 7.29 -1.94 12.97
C ARG A 60 6.80 -3.06 12.05
N LEU A 61 5.71 -2.84 11.30
CA LEU A 61 5.10 -3.84 10.41
C LEU A 61 5.44 -3.61 8.94
N VAL A 62 6.11 -2.50 8.62
CA VAL A 62 6.48 -2.16 7.24
C VAL A 62 7.96 -2.47 7.03
N LYS A 63 8.30 -3.02 5.87
CA LYS A 63 9.68 -3.23 5.45
C LYS A 63 9.94 -2.39 4.21
N GLU A 64 10.95 -1.54 4.26
CA GLU A 64 11.46 -0.84 3.07
C GLU A 64 12.12 -1.84 2.11
N GLU A 65 11.77 -1.77 0.83
CA GLU A 65 12.35 -2.63 -0.23
C GLU A 65 13.17 -1.85 -1.25
N ALA A 66 12.75 -0.63 -1.60
CA ALA A 66 13.47 0.20 -2.58
C ALA A 66 13.28 1.69 -2.29
N SER A 67 14.30 2.49 -2.55
CA SER A 67 14.27 3.94 -2.38
C SER A 67 14.76 4.62 -3.65
N TYR A 68 13.93 5.52 -4.17
CA TYR A 68 14.20 6.33 -5.36
C TYR A 68 14.41 7.78 -4.94
N VAL A 69 15.64 8.08 -4.50
CA VAL A 69 16.02 9.36 -3.86
C VAL A 69 15.69 10.58 -4.72
N GLU A 70 15.88 10.51 -6.04
CA GLU A 70 15.59 11.62 -6.96
C GLU A 70 14.09 12.01 -7.00
N ARG A 71 13.22 11.11 -6.56
CA ARG A 71 11.75 11.25 -6.60
C ARG A 71 11.12 11.25 -5.20
N GLU A 72 11.93 11.15 -4.14
CA GLU A 72 11.47 11.02 -2.75
C GLU A 72 10.46 9.87 -2.55
N GLU A 73 10.50 8.87 -3.45
CA GLU A 73 9.58 7.73 -3.46
C GLU A 73 10.28 6.49 -2.88
N VAL A 74 9.71 5.96 -1.81
CA VAL A 74 10.19 4.77 -1.12
C VAL A 74 9.08 3.72 -1.16
N PHE A 75 9.46 2.51 -1.55
CA PHE A 75 8.59 1.36 -1.60
C PHE A 75 8.72 0.52 -0.34
N TYR A 76 7.57 0.10 0.15
CA TYR A 76 7.42 -0.72 1.34
C TYR A 76 6.62 -1.97 1.01
N VAL A 77 6.89 -3.03 1.75
CA VAL A 77 6.08 -4.24 1.76
C VAL A 77 5.52 -4.50 3.15
N VAL A 78 4.31 -5.04 3.17
CA VAL A 78 3.60 -5.50 4.37
C VAL A 78 3.01 -6.87 4.09
N GLN A 79 2.96 -7.75 5.08
CA GLN A 79 2.19 -8.99 4.95
C GLN A 79 0.69 -8.67 4.95
N ALA A 80 -0.07 -9.23 4.01
CA ALA A 80 -1.51 -8.99 3.90
C ALA A 80 -2.26 -9.33 5.20
N GLY A 81 -1.80 -10.35 5.94
CA GLY A 81 -2.37 -10.73 7.24
C GLY A 81 -2.14 -9.73 8.37
N ASP A 82 -1.15 -8.84 8.23
CA ASP A 82 -0.84 -7.79 9.22
C ASP A 82 -1.59 -6.48 8.93
N ILE A 83 -2.24 -6.37 7.76
CA ILE A 83 -3.08 -5.22 7.40
C ILE A 83 -4.47 -5.44 7.96
N LEU A 84 -4.68 -4.96 9.19
CA LEU A 84 -5.97 -4.99 9.86
C LEU A 84 -6.96 -4.01 9.21
N PRO A 85 -8.27 -4.27 9.34
CA PRO A 85 -9.31 -3.38 8.80
C PRO A 85 -9.09 -1.92 9.16
N GLU A 86 -8.77 -1.58 10.40
CA GLU A 86 -8.54 -0.23 10.90
C GLU A 86 -7.35 0.50 10.27
N HIS A 87 -6.39 -0.23 9.67
CA HIS A 87 -5.27 0.40 8.98
C HIS A 87 -5.70 0.99 7.63
N ILE A 88 -6.81 0.54 7.06
CA ILE A 88 -7.31 1.03 5.76
C ILE A 88 -8.04 2.34 5.99
N ILE A 89 -7.63 3.42 5.34
CA ILE A 89 -8.29 4.72 5.49
C ILE A 89 -9.35 4.90 4.40
N GLY A 90 -8.97 4.65 3.14
CA GLY A 90 -9.89 4.75 2.00
C GLY A 90 -9.15 4.97 0.69
N VAL A 91 -9.88 5.40 -0.33
CA VAL A 91 -9.27 5.89 -1.57
C VAL A 91 -8.73 7.30 -1.33
N ALA A 92 -7.53 7.55 -1.83
CA ALA A 92 -6.88 8.85 -1.85
C ALA A 92 -6.62 9.26 -3.31
#